data_AF-A0AAJ1B9H6-F1
#
_entry.id   AF-A0AAJ1B9H6-F1
#
_cell.length_a   1.000
_cell.length_b   1.000
_cell.length_c   1.000
_cell.angle_alpha   90.00
_cell.angle_beta   90.00
_cell.angle_gamma   90.00
#
_symmetry.space_group_name_H-M   'P 1'
#
loop_
_entity.id
_entity.type
_entity.pdbx_description
1 polymer ?
#
loop_
_entity_poly.entity_id
_entity_poly.type
_entity_poly.pdbx_seq_one_letter_code
_entity_poly.pdbx_strand_id
1 'polypeptide(L)' 'DELGYPVYFDLERTTITKEQNIANMNAFISEMNAKGYTTNVYSYRAMLNSSLNDKAILSNVSWMAAYTDTIGWE' A
#
# COMPACT_ATOMS: atom_id res chain seq x y z
N ASP A 1 -13.93 -13.85 16.46
CA ASP A 1 -14.01 -13.56 15.03
C ASP A 1 -12.92 -12.61 14.62
N GLU A 2 -11.92 -13.13 13.92
CA GLU A 2 -10.85 -12.36 13.29
C GLU A 2 -11.33 -11.77 11.95
N LEU A 3 -10.58 -10.80 11.44
CA LEU A 3 -10.79 -10.21 10.11
C LEU A 3 -10.64 -11.29 9.03
N GLY A 4 -11.63 -11.43 8.14
CA GLY A 4 -11.58 -12.38 7.02
C GLY A 4 -10.61 -11.98 5.88
N TYR A 5 -10.03 -10.78 5.97
CA TYR A 5 -9.08 -10.22 5.01
C TYR A 5 -7.94 -9.49 5.74
N PRO A 6 -6.79 -9.25 5.08
CA PRO A 6 -5.67 -8.48 5.65
C PRO A 6 -6.08 -7.07 6.10
N VAL A 7 -5.31 -6.49 7.01
CA VAL A 7 -5.39 -5.05 7.28
C VAL A 7 -4.62 -4.31 6.20
N TYR A 8 -5.22 -3.28 5.62
CA TYR A 8 -4.60 -2.49 4.56
C TYR A 8 -4.11 -1.14 5.07
N PHE A 9 -2.87 -0.79 4.72
CA PHE A 9 -2.40 0.59 4.79
C PHE A 9 -2.81 1.32 3.51
N ASP A 10 -3.66 2.32 3.66
CA ASP A 10 -4.09 3.19 2.57
C ASP A 10 -3.02 4.25 2.27
N LEU A 11 -2.32 4.08 1.14
CA LEU A 11 -1.19 4.89 0.74
C LEU A 11 -1.58 5.88 -0.38
N GLU A 12 -2.18 7.00 0.03
CA GLU A 12 -2.68 8.05 -0.89
C GLU A 12 -2.11 9.46 -0.61
N ARG A 13 -1.19 9.60 0.36
CA ARG A 13 -0.73 10.94 0.79
C ARG A 13 0.21 11.59 -0.23
N THR A 14 -0.26 12.66 -0.85
CA THR A 14 0.48 13.47 -1.84
C THR A 14 1.20 14.68 -1.24
N THR A 15 0.94 15.02 0.02
CA THR A 15 1.48 16.20 0.71
C THR A 15 2.78 15.93 1.47
N ILE A 16 3.31 14.70 1.42
CA ILE A 16 4.56 14.29 2.06
C ILE A 16 5.48 13.64 1.03
N THR A 17 6.77 13.55 1.35
CA THR A 17 7.75 12.93 0.46
C THR A 17 7.53 11.43 0.32
N LYS A 18 8.04 10.83 -0.75
CA LYS A 18 8.01 9.38 -0.97
C LYS A 18 8.71 8.65 0.19
N GLU A 19 9.82 9.19 0.67
CA GLU A 19 10.58 8.62 1.79
C GLU A 19 9.76 8.61 3.08
N GLN A 20 8.99 9.67 3.35
CA GLN A 20 8.09 9.71 4.50
C GLN A 20 6.93 8.72 4.34
N ASN A 21 6.39 8.57 3.12
CA ASN A 21 5.39 7.54 2.80
C ASN A 21 5.94 6.13 3.10
N ILE A 22 7.15 5.81 2.66
CA ILE A 22 7.82 4.52 2.93
C ILE A 22 8.06 4.32 4.44
N ALA A 23 8.53 5.34 5.15
CA ALA A 23 8.76 5.27 6.58
C ALA A 23 7.46 4.98 7.36
N ASN A 24 6.37 5.66 7.01
CA ASN A 24 5.07 5.45 7.64
C ASN A 24 4.50 4.06 7.34
N MET A 25 4.58 3.63 6.08
CA MET A 25 4.16 2.29 5.65
C MET A 25 4.92 1.20 6.41
N ASN A 26 6.26 1.30 6.48
CA ASN A 26 7.08 0.32 7.18
C ASN A 26 6.79 0.27 8.68
N ALA A 27 6.59 1.43 9.32
CA ALA A 27 6.23 1.50 10.74
C ALA A 27 4.87 0.81 11.01
N PHE A 28 3.88 1.08 10.15
CA PHE A 28 2.56 0.44 10.25
C PHE A 28 2.65 -1.08 10.09
N ILE A 29 3.28 -1.55 9.00
CA ILE A 29 3.44 -2.98 8.71
C ILE A 29 4.18 -3.69 9.85
N SER A 30 5.28 -3.09 10.35
CA SER A 30 6.05 -3.67 11.45
C SER A 30 5.22 -3.84 12.72
N GLU A 31 4.48 -2.81 13.13
CA GLU A 31 3.68 -2.86 14.36
C GLU A 31 2.56 -3.91 14.23
N MET A 32 1.84 -3.90 13.11
CA MET A 32 0.73 -4.83 12.90
C MET A 32 1.19 -6.29 12.82
N ASN A 33 2.29 -6.55 12.11
CA ASN A 33 2.89 -7.89 12.06
C ASN A 33 3.35 -8.34 13.45
N ALA A 34 3.92 -7.45 14.28
CA ALA A 34 4.31 -7.76 15.65
C ALA A 34 3.12 -8.10 16.57
N LYS A 35 1.90 -7.70 16.19
CA LYS A 35 0.65 -8.06 16.88
C LYS A 35 -0.07 -9.26 16.27
N GLY A 36 0.51 -9.91 15.26
CA GLY A 36 -0.04 -11.10 14.62
C GLY A 36 -1.05 -10.82 13.51
N TYR A 37 -1.21 -9.56 13.08
CA TYR A 37 -2.07 -9.23 11.95
C TYR A 37 -1.31 -9.36 10.63
N THR A 38 -1.94 -9.96 9.63
CA THR A 38 -1.45 -9.89 8.24
C THR A 38 -1.75 -8.51 7.66
N THR A 39 -0.75 -7.83 7.10
CA THR A 39 -0.91 -6.51 6.48
C THR A 39 -0.46 -6.46 5.03
N ASN A 40 -1.17 -5.65 4.24
CA ASN A 40 -0.79 -5.27 2.88
C ASN A 40 -1.01 -3.77 2.65
N VAL A 41 -0.63 -3.27 1.47
CA VAL A 41 -0.80 -1.89 1.03
C VAL A 41 -1.86 -1.80 -0.05
N TYR A 42 -2.63 -0.73 0.00
CA TYR A 42 -3.57 -0.30 -1.02
C TYR A 42 -3.17 1.08 -1.56
N SER A 43 -3.34 1.31 -2.86
CA SER A 43 -3.19 2.63 -3.51
C SER A 43 -3.81 2.64 -4.91
N TYR A 44 -3.81 3.80 -5.59
CA TYR A 44 -4.26 3.94 -6.98
C TYR A 44 -3.18 3.54 -7.98
N ARG A 45 -3.59 2.93 -9.10
CA ARG A 45 -2.70 2.62 -10.24
C ARG A 45 -1.89 3.84 -10.68
N ALA A 46 -2.52 5.01 -10.77
CA ALA A 46 -1.85 6.25 -11.18
C ALA A 46 -0.68 6.63 -10.26
N MET A 47 -0.81 6.42 -8.95
CA MET A 47 0.25 6.71 -7.98
C MET A 47 1.34 5.63 -8.02
N LEU A 48 0.94 4.36 -8.09
CA LEU A 48 1.84 3.21 -8.17
C LEU A 48 2.70 3.20 -9.44
N ASN A 49 2.22 3.80 -10.53
CA ASN A 49 2.97 4.00 -11.77
C ASN A 49 3.80 5.31 -11.78
N SER A 50 3.66 6.17 -10.77
CA SER A 50 4.35 7.48 -10.71
C SER A 50 5.07 7.73 -9.38
N SER A 51 4.51 8.55 -8.50
CA SER A 51 5.13 9.01 -7.26
C SER A 51 5.41 7.90 -6.25
N LEU A 52 4.71 6.77 -6.36
CA LEU A 52 4.88 5.58 -5.52
C LEU A 52 5.48 4.39 -6.26
N ASN A 53 6.03 4.59 -7.47
CA ASN A 53 6.72 3.54 -8.22
C ASN A 53 8.08 3.25 -7.59
N ASP A 54 8.06 2.49 -6.49
CA ASP A 54 9.22 2.13 -5.71
C ASP A 54 9.12 0.67 -5.26
N LYS A 55 10.21 -0.08 -5.39
CA LYS A 55 10.23 -1.51 -5.07
C LYS A 55 9.82 -1.79 -3.62
N ALA A 56 10.17 -0.90 -2.68
CA ALA A 56 9.79 -1.06 -1.28
C ALA A 56 8.28 -0.92 -1.06
N ILE A 57 7.61 -0.12 -1.88
CA ILE A 57 6.15 0.05 -1.83
C ILE A 57 5.49 -1.14 -2.54
N LEU A 58 5.87 -1.40 -3.79
CA LEU A 58 5.25 -2.40 -4.65
C LEU A 58 5.31 -3.82 -4.07
N SER A 59 6.37 -4.16 -3.30
CA SER A 59 6.47 -5.47 -2.63
C SER A 59 5.41 -5.71 -1.56
N ASN A 60 4.73 -4.66 -1.10
CA ASN A 60 3.69 -4.74 -0.08
C ASN A 60 2.27 -4.53 -0.66
N VAL A 61 2.13 -4.22 -1.95
CA VAL A 61 0.83 -3.93 -2.57
C VAL A 61 0.13 -5.22 -2.97
N SER A 62 -1.08 -5.44 -2.47
CA SER A 62 -1.94 -6.55 -2.92
C SER A 62 -3.35 -6.09 -3.32
N TRP A 63 -3.65 -4.79 -3.20
CA TRP A 63 -4.91 -4.20 -3.64
C TRP A 63 -4.62 -2.89 -4.35
N MET A 64 -5.17 -2.74 -5.55
CA MET A 64 -5.02 -1.56 -6.38
C MET A 64 -6.39 -1.03 -6.78
N ALA A 65 -6.60 0.28 -6.66
CA ALA A 65 -7.73 0.94 -7.30
C ALA A 65 -7.38 1.40 -8.72
N ALA A 66 -8.20 0.98 -9.67
CA ALA A 66 -8.19 1.42 -11.05
C ALA A 66 -9.63 1.42 -11.57
N TYR A 67 -10.31 2.57 -11.54
CA TYR A 67 -11.65 2.74 -12.10
C TYR A 67 -11.56 2.97 -13.61
N THR A 68 -11.04 1.96 -14.31
CA THR A 68 -10.75 1.97 -15.75
C THR A 68 -11.22 0.67 -16.41
N ASP A 69 -11.28 0.64 -17.74
CA ASP A 69 -11.78 -0.51 -18.51
C ASP A 69 -10.96 -1.80 -18.33
N THR A 70 -9.71 -1.70 -17.86
CA THR A 70 -8.85 -2.85 -17.55
C THR A 70 -8.26 -2.75 -16.15
N ILE A 71 -8.14 -3.91 -15.48
CA ILE A 71 -7.64 -4.03 -14.11
C ILE A 71 -6.10 -4.19 -14.02
N GLY A 72 -5.42 -4.27 -15.17
CA GLY A 72 -4.00 -4.58 -15.27
C GLY A 72 -3.08 -3.41 -14.93
N TRP A 73 -1.80 -3.75 -14.78
CA TRP A 73 -0.68 -2.82 -14.84
C TRP A 73 -0.45 -2.41 -16.30
N GLU A 74 -0.15 -1.13 -16.53
CA GLU A 74 0.29 -0.62 -17.84
C GLU A 74 1.78 -0.85 -18.05
#